data_AF-A0A4R5XJI1-F1
#
_entry.id   AF-A0A4R5XJI1-F1
#
_cell.length_a   1.000
_cell.length_b   1.000
_cell.length_c   1.000
_cell.angle_alpha   90.00
_cell.angle_beta   90.00
_cell.angle_gamma   90.00
#
_symmetry.space_group_name_H-M   'P 1'
#
loop_
_entity.id
_entity.type
_entity.pdbx_description
1 polymer ?
#
loop_
_entity_poly.entity_id
_entity_poly.type
_entity_poly.pdbx_seq_one_letter_code
_entity_poly.pdbx_strand_id
1 'polypeptide(L)'
;MEKKWFASVSMSLLLAGSVLAGCSSDNGGEGESGDSDGKTTVTLAGWGGNPTEQELLEQTLADFEEKNPDIDVKLEVIADQYMDVMKTRLIGGEGPDVFYLDAFEAPAMIESGVLEPLDNYVTEDFDVADFEEPLLDAFKQDDITYGFPKDYSTLALFYNKTMFEEAGVEVPTTWEEMMEVSKTLTKDGVYGFGVAPELARQYYVAESLGGKVVEDNQANFGADQVIEALQPVIDQHNVDKTSAQPSEVGASSGGDMFGQQRAAMVLEGNWNIPYLEETFPDLEYGTAEVPTINGEKGTMAYTVAYVMNAASEKKEASWKLIEYLTGKEGMETWTSKGYALPTRKSVAESSGFAEDELRGSLVAGAEYATVWANGSNLPIITNNFNNQFISAFLGDRPLDEALKEAEEQANSEIGSE
;
A
#
# COMPACT_ATOMS: atom_id res chain seq x y z
N MET A 1 3.36 -62.63 15.63
CA MET A 1 3.65 -62.20 17.01
C MET A 1 2.59 -61.18 17.40
N GLU A 2 1.62 -61.66 18.17
CA GLU A 2 0.63 -60.90 18.95
C GLU A 2 1.37 -60.00 19.95
N LYS A 3 0.89 -58.86 20.48
CA LYS A 3 -0.43 -58.56 21.06
C LYS A 3 -0.47 -57.05 21.40
N LYS A 4 -1.65 -56.43 21.26
CA LYS A 4 -2.05 -55.16 21.90
C LYS A 4 -2.28 -55.39 23.40
N TRP A 5 -2.04 -54.41 24.27
CA TRP A 5 -2.84 -54.25 25.51
C TRP A 5 -2.69 -52.88 26.24
N PHE A 6 -3.85 -52.22 26.42
CA PHE A 6 -4.41 -51.49 27.59
C PHE A 6 -3.62 -50.29 28.20
N ALA A 7 -4.15 -49.06 28.29
CA ALA A 7 -5.42 -48.51 28.81
C ALA A 7 -5.56 -48.47 30.34
N SER A 8 -5.92 -47.27 30.84
CA SER A 8 -6.66 -46.93 32.10
C SER A 8 -5.79 -46.47 33.29
N VAL A 9 -5.87 -45.23 33.81
CA VAL A 9 -6.95 -44.43 34.49
C VAL A 9 -6.66 -44.31 36.00
N SER A 10 -6.82 -43.09 36.55
CA SER A 10 -7.15 -42.67 37.95
C SER A 10 -6.12 -41.67 38.50
N MET A 11 -6.38 -40.38 38.68
CA MET A 11 -7.40 -39.65 39.48
C MET A 11 -7.23 -39.79 41.00
N SER A 12 -6.96 -38.66 41.69
CA SER A 12 -7.26 -38.24 43.09
C SER A 12 -6.09 -37.39 43.63
N LEU A 13 -6.12 -36.07 43.84
CA LEU A 13 -6.99 -35.16 44.60
C LEU A 13 -6.90 -35.33 46.14
N LEU A 14 -6.81 -34.18 46.84
CA LEU A 14 -6.82 -33.88 48.30
C LEU A 14 -5.44 -33.72 48.98
N LEU A 15 -5.18 -32.80 49.92
CA LEU A 15 -5.73 -31.48 50.32
C LEU A 15 -4.89 -31.00 51.54
N ALA A 16 -4.80 -29.68 51.72
CA ALA A 16 -4.67 -28.93 52.98
C ALA A 16 -3.35 -28.93 53.80
N GLY A 17 -2.96 -27.73 54.26
CA GLY A 17 -2.38 -27.58 55.61
C GLY A 17 -1.31 -26.50 55.87
N SER A 18 -1.64 -25.23 55.62
CA SER A 18 -1.28 -24.02 56.40
C SER A 18 -0.17 -24.06 57.48
N VAL A 19 0.78 -23.11 57.41
CA VAL A 19 1.31 -22.37 58.60
C VAL A 19 1.58 -20.89 58.24
N LEU A 20 1.10 -20.01 59.12
CA LEU A 20 1.15 -18.54 59.13
C LEU A 20 2.48 -17.94 59.64
N ALA A 21 2.58 -16.61 59.45
CA ALA A 21 3.49 -15.61 60.03
C ALA A 21 4.70 -15.25 59.16
N GLY A 22 4.99 -14.01 58.76
CA GLY A 22 4.50 -12.70 59.21
C GLY A 22 5.70 -11.76 59.38
N CYS A 23 5.78 -10.69 58.59
CA CYS A 23 6.50 -9.41 58.77
C CYS A 23 6.39 -8.66 57.41
N SER A 24 5.54 -7.65 57.23
CA SER A 24 5.75 -6.26 57.66
C SER A 24 7.09 -5.67 57.20
N SER A 25 7.14 -5.22 55.95
CA SER A 25 7.91 -4.04 55.55
C SER A 25 7.21 -3.39 54.38
N ASP A 26 6.76 -2.17 54.65
CA ASP A 26 6.34 -1.12 53.73
C ASP A 26 7.29 -1.04 52.52
N ASN A 27 6.76 -1.18 51.30
CA ASN A 27 7.34 -0.63 50.08
C ASN A 27 6.28 -0.68 48.97
N GLY A 28 5.38 0.31 48.98
CA GLY A 28 4.54 0.62 47.82
C GLY A 28 5.42 1.07 46.67
N GLY A 29 5.67 0.17 45.72
CA GLY A 29 6.22 0.51 44.42
C GLY A 29 5.06 0.89 43.50
N GLU A 30 4.70 2.16 43.49
CA GLU A 30 4.08 2.77 42.33
C GLU A 30 5.08 2.65 41.17
N GLY A 31 4.68 1.94 40.11
CA GLY A 31 5.39 1.92 38.85
C GLY A 31 5.24 3.28 38.21
N GLU A 32 6.10 4.21 38.61
CA GLU A 32 6.36 5.47 37.94
C GLU A 32 6.99 5.11 36.58
N SER A 33 6.17 5.14 35.52
CA SER A 33 6.64 5.18 34.14
C SER A 33 7.45 6.47 34.00
N GLY A 34 8.78 6.32 34.05
CA GLY A 34 9.73 7.41 34.05
C GLY A 34 9.57 8.28 32.83
N ASP A 35 9.08 9.49 33.07
CA ASP A 35 9.25 10.64 32.19
C ASP A 35 10.69 11.13 32.39
N SER A 36 11.60 10.72 31.50
CA SER A 36 12.97 11.20 31.53
C SER A 36 13.02 12.62 30.96
N ASP A 37 13.48 13.58 31.77
CA ASP A 37 13.79 14.98 31.45
C ASP A 37 12.61 15.95 31.16
N GLY A 38 11.34 15.56 31.36
CA GLY A 38 10.19 16.46 31.22
C GLY A 38 9.83 16.81 29.76
N LYS A 39 10.27 15.97 28.82
CA LYS A 39 9.88 16.02 27.41
C LYS A 39 8.66 15.14 27.16
N THR A 40 7.83 15.52 26.21
CA THR A 40 6.70 14.68 25.78
C THR A 40 7.17 13.68 24.74
N THR A 41 7.20 12.38 25.06
CA THR A 41 7.50 11.35 24.05
C THR A 41 6.25 10.99 23.25
N VAL A 42 6.22 11.25 21.95
CA VAL A 42 5.17 10.84 20.99
C VAL A 42 5.57 9.51 20.34
N THR A 43 4.64 8.56 20.26
CA THR A 43 4.85 7.30 19.53
C THR A 43 4.39 7.44 18.07
N LEU A 44 5.25 7.03 17.14
CA LEU A 44 4.95 6.95 15.72
C LEU A 44 5.05 5.49 15.29
N ALA A 45 3.97 4.88 14.80
CA ALA A 45 4.03 3.53 14.23
C ALA A 45 3.91 3.53 12.70
N GLY A 46 4.79 2.78 12.04
CA GLY A 46 4.77 2.58 10.60
C GLY A 46 5.27 1.19 10.23
N TRP A 47 5.11 0.81 8.97
CA TRP A 47 5.83 -0.35 8.44
C TRP A 47 7.26 0.02 8.08
N GLY A 48 8.12 -0.99 8.00
CA GLY A 48 9.50 -0.80 7.57
C GLY A 48 9.58 -0.53 6.08
N GLY A 49 10.43 0.42 5.68
CA GLY A 49 10.87 0.57 4.30
C GLY A 49 12.16 -0.20 4.04
N ASN A 50 12.72 -0.03 2.85
CA ASN A 50 14.12 -0.44 2.62
C ASN A 50 15.09 0.41 3.47
N PRO A 51 16.37 0.03 3.61
CA PRO A 51 17.32 0.77 4.45
C PRO A 51 17.43 2.26 4.12
N THR A 52 17.33 2.63 2.85
CA THR A 52 17.38 4.04 2.43
C THR A 52 16.16 4.81 2.90
N GLU A 53 14.96 4.25 2.70
CA GLU A 53 13.73 4.87 3.25
C GLU A 53 13.82 4.99 4.77
N GLN A 54 14.26 3.93 5.47
CA GLN A 54 14.42 4.00 6.92
C GLN A 54 15.36 5.14 7.35
N GLU A 55 16.52 5.29 6.69
CA GLU A 55 17.45 6.39 6.98
C GLU A 55 16.83 7.77 6.73
N LEU A 56 16.02 7.93 5.69
CA LEU A 56 15.34 9.19 5.39
C LEU A 56 14.28 9.53 6.45
N LEU A 57 13.51 8.54 6.94
CA LEU A 57 12.55 8.77 8.03
C LEU A 57 13.28 9.15 9.31
N GLU A 58 14.32 8.40 9.68
CA GLU A 58 15.11 8.66 10.89
C GLU A 58 15.76 10.05 10.84
N GLN A 59 16.30 10.47 9.69
CA GLN A 59 16.80 11.83 9.49
C GLN A 59 15.70 12.88 9.67
N THR A 60 14.52 12.66 9.07
CA THR A 60 13.40 13.60 9.17
C THR A 60 12.92 13.74 10.63
N LEU A 61 12.88 12.64 11.37
CA LEU A 61 12.55 12.64 12.80
C LEU A 61 13.61 13.34 13.65
N ALA A 62 14.90 13.15 13.35
CA ALA A 62 15.97 13.87 14.04
C ALA A 62 15.88 15.38 13.81
N ASP A 63 15.60 15.81 12.58
CA ASP A 63 15.42 17.24 12.24
C ASP A 63 14.19 17.84 12.96
N PHE A 64 13.13 17.05 13.15
CA PHE A 64 11.96 17.43 13.95
C PHE A 64 12.31 17.65 15.42
N GLU A 65 13.02 16.70 16.04
CA GLU A 65 13.42 16.75 17.45
C GLU A 65 14.39 17.91 17.73
N GLU A 66 15.28 18.23 16.78
CA GLU A 66 16.17 19.41 16.90
C GLU A 66 15.37 20.72 17.00
N LYS A 67 14.25 20.82 16.29
CA LYS A 67 13.37 22.01 16.28
C LYS A 67 12.35 22.01 17.41
N ASN A 68 12.04 20.85 17.97
CA ASN A 68 11.07 20.66 19.04
C ASN A 68 11.76 19.96 20.23
N PRO A 69 12.68 20.65 20.93
CA PRO A 69 13.48 20.02 21.99
C PRO A 69 12.65 19.56 23.21
N ASP A 70 11.36 19.93 23.27
CA ASP A 70 10.37 19.48 24.26
C ASP A 70 9.65 18.19 23.87
N ILE A 71 9.90 17.64 22.67
CA ILE A 71 9.24 16.46 22.13
C ILE A 71 10.30 15.44 21.69
N ASP A 72 10.14 14.18 22.11
CA ASP A 72 10.90 13.04 21.57
C ASP A 72 9.95 12.15 20.76
N VAL A 73 10.45 11.50 19.72
CA VAL A 73 9.68 10.57 18.88
C VAL A 73 10.19 9.15 19.06
N LYS A 74 9.30 8.26 19.53
CA LYS A 74 9.55 6.83 19.56
C LYS A 74 8.96 6.18 18.31
N LEU A 75 9.82 5.85 17.35
CA LEU A 75 9.43 5.09 16.16
C LEU A 75 9.21 3.60 16.50
N GLU A 76 8.06 3.08 16.10
CA GLU A 76 7.70 1.66 16.19
C GLU A 76 7.51 1.07 14.79
N VAL A 77 8.43 0.21 14.38
CA VAL A 77 8.35 -0.47 13.08
C VAL A 77 7.63 -1.80 13.22
N ILE A 78 6.55 -1.99 12.48
CA ILE A 78 5.76 -3.23 12.42
C ILE A 78 5.87 -3.79 11.00
N ALA A 79 6.63 -4.88 10.81
CA ALA A 79 6.98 -5.40 9.49
C ALA A 79 5.85 -6.20 8.80
N ASP A 80 5.13 -7.02 9.57
CA ASP A 80 4.12 -7.94 9.05
C ASP A 80 2.74 -7.62 9.60
N GLN A 81 1.69 -7.82 8.77
CA GLN A 81 0.29 -7.64 9.17
C GLN A 81 0.03 -6.29 9.85
N TYR A 82 0.70 -5.24 9.36
CA TYR A 82 0.70 -3.90 9.95
C TYR A 82 -0.70 -3.45 10.35
N MET A 83 -1.64 -3.48 9.41
CA MET A 83 -3.00 -2.99 9.64
C MET A 83 -3.78 -3.85 10.64
N ASP A 84 -3.63 -5.18 10.65
CA ASP A 84 -4.28 -6.06 11.61
C ASP A 84 -3.76 -5.83 13.04
N VAL A 85 -2.43 -5.65 13.17
CA VAL A 85 -1.79 -5.31 14.44
C VAL A 85 -2.29 -3.94 14.92
N MET A 86 -2.35 -2.95 14.03
CA MET A 86 -2.84 -1.61 14.34
C MET A 86 -4.30 -1.60 14.79
N LYS A 87 -5.20 -2.27 14.04
CA LYS A 87 -6.62 -2.43 14.40
C LYS A 87 -6.76 -3.07 15.78
N THR A 88 -6.01 -4.14 16.05
CA THR A 88 -6.01 -4.82 17.35
C THR A 88 -5.55 -3.91 18.49
N ARG A 89 -4.45 -3.16 18.29
CA ARG A 89 -3.92 -2.23 19.30
C ARG A 89 -4.88 -1.08 19.58
N LEU A 90 -5.52 -0.51 18.55
CA LEU A 90 -6.49 0.57 18.70
C LEU A 90 -7.72 0.10 19.48
N ILE A 91 -8.27 -1.08 19.16
CA ILE A 91 -9.37 -1.70 19.92
C ILE A 91 -8.97 -1.97 21.38
N GLY A 92 -7.72 -2.42 21.59
CA GLY A 92 -7.18 -2.71 22.91
C GLY A 92 -6.83 -1.49 23.77
N GLY A 93 -6.87 -0.27 23.20
CA GLY A 93 -6.42 0.95 23.88
C GLY A 93 -4.89 1.06 24.01
N GLU A 94 -4.14 0.30 23.21
CA GLU A 94 -2.67 0.29 23.16
C GLU A 94 -2.13 0.84 21.82
N GLY A 95 -2.97 1.59 21.09
CA GLY A 95 -2.58 2.24 19.84
C GLY A 95 -1.51 3.31 20.06
N PRO A 96 -0.64 3.56 19.06
CA PRO A 96 0.32 4.67 19.09
C PRO A 96 -0.39 6.02 19.03
N ASP A 97 0.37 7.10 19.24
CA ASP A 97 -0.12 8.47 19.17
C ASP A 97 -0.36 8.91 17.71
N VAL A 98 0.62 8.64 16.84
CA VAL A 98 0.58 8.87 15.39
C VAL A 98 0.90 7.56 14.66
N PHE A 99 0.28 7.30 13.52
CA PHE A 99 0.57 6.11 12.73
C PHE A 99 0.34 6.28 11.24
N TYR A 100 0.89 5.36 10.44
CA TYR A 100 0.64 5.27 9.01
C TYR A 100 -0.75 4.70 8.75
N LEU A 101 -1.49 5.31 7.85
CA LEU A 101 -2.75 4.78 7.35
C LEU A 101 -2.71 4.72 5.83
N ASP A 102 -2.84 3.52 5.27
CA ASP A 102 -3.01 3.34 3.84
C ASP A 102 -4.39 3.83 3.40
N ALA A 103 -4.46 4.53 2.26
CA ALA A 103 -5.71 4.99 1.65
C ALA A 103 -6.75 3.87 1.48
N PHE A 104 -6.30 2.65 1.23
CA PHE A 104 -7.13 1.44 1.11
C PHE A 104 -7.99 1.15 2.34
N GLU A 105 -7.46 1.47 3.52
CA GLU A 105 -8.08 1.21 4.82
C GLU A 105 -8.72 2.45 5.43
N ALA A 106 -8.44 3.63 4.86
CA ALA A 106 -8.81 4.90 5.45
C ALA A 106 -10.32 5.05 5.69
N PRO A 107 -11.22 4.74 4.73
CA PRO A 107 -12.65 4.89 4.95
C PRO A 107 -13.17 4.07 6.14
N ALA A 108 -12.79 2.80 6.26
CA ALA A 108 -13.21 1.94 7.38
C ALA A 108 -12.65 2.43 8.73
N MET A 109 -11.40 2.90 8.74
CA MET A 109 -10.77 3.43 9.95
C MET A 109 -11.41 4.75 10.39
N ILE A 110 -11.79 5.63 9.46
CA ILE A 110 -12.53 6.86 9.77
C ILE A 110 -13.92 6.52 10.35
N GLU A 111 -14.68 5.63 9.70
CA GLU A 111 -16.01 5.21 10.14
C GLU A 111 -16.00 4.59 11.55
N SER A 112 -14.93 3.89 11.91
CA SER A 112 -14.78 3.29 13.26
C SER A 112 -14.60 4.31 14.39
N GLY A 113 -14.27 5.57 14.07
CA GLY A 113 -14.09 6.65 15.04
C GLY A 113 -12.77 6.60 15.82
N VAL A 114 -11.79 5.82 15.38
CA VAL A 114 -10.47 5.70 16.04
C VAL A 114 -9.48 6.80 15.63
N LEU A 115 -9.85 7.66 14.68
CA LEU A 115 -9.00 8.73 14.15
C LEU A 115 -9.47 10.09 14.67
N GLU A 116 -8.51 10.93 15.07
CA GLU A 116 -8.76 12.32 15.45
C GLU A 116 -9.03 13.19 14.21
N PRO A 117 -10.11 14.00 14.20
CA PRO A 117 -10.28 15.08 13.22
C PRO A 117 -9.17 16.13 13.31
N LEU A 118 -8.48 16.41 12.21
CA LEU A 118 -7.29 17.27 12.20
C LEU A 118 -7.58 18.74 11.87
N ASP A 119 -8.77 19.09 11.36
CA ASP A 119 -9.05 20.45 10.86
C ASP A 119 -8.90 21.54 11.94
N ASN A 120 -9.14 21.21 13.21
CA ASN A 120 -9.01 22.16 14.32
C ASN A 120 -7.55 22.50 14.68
N TYR A 121 -6.58 21.71 14.19
CA TYR A 121 -5.16 21.91 14.45
C TYR A 121 -4.46 22.70 13.34
N VAL A 122 -5.03 22.70 12.13
CA VAL A 122 -4.47 23.39 10.96
C VAL A 122 -4.35 24.88 11.22
N THR A 123 -3.15 25.41 11.00
CA THR A 123 -2.86 26.85 11.12
C THR A 123 -2.80 27.50 9.73
N GLU A 124 -2.82 28.85 9.68
CA GLU A 124 -2.69 29.58 8.41
C GLU A 124 -1.35 29.32 7.69
N ASP A 125 -0.32 28.90 8.42
CA ASP A 125 1.01 28.62 7.87
C ASP A 125 1.10 27.20 7.24
N PHE A 126 0.12 26.33 7.51
CA PHE A 126 0.03 25.00 6.92
C PHE A 126 -0.92 25.02 5.72
N ASP A 127 -0.37 25.26 4.53
CA ASP A 127 -1.17 25.33 3.29
C ASP A 127 -1.68 23.93 2.90
N VAL A 128 -2.97 23.68 3.17
CA VAL A 128 -3.67 22.44 2.79
C VAL A 128 -3.92 22.37 1.29
N ALA A 129 -4.05 23.51 0.60
CA ALA A 129 -4.32 23.53 -0.85
C ALA A 129 -3.09 23.14 -1.69
N ASP A 130 -1.91 23.18 -1.08
CA ASP A 130 -0.65 22.70 -1.67
C ASP A 130 -0.59 21.18 -1.78
N PHE A 131 -1.46 20.41 -1.11
CA PHE A 131 -1.57 18.98 -1.36
C PHE A 131 -2.29 18.69 -2.68
N GLU A 132 -1.94 17.58 -3.33
CA GLU A 132 -2.74 17.02 -4.41
C GLU A 132 -4.09 16.55 -3.87
N GLU A 133 -5.16 17.13 -4.41
CA GLU A 133 -6.53 16.98 -3.90
C GLU A 133 -6.99 15.52 -3.87
N PRO A 134 -6.80 14.70 -4.93
CA PRO A 134 -7.22 13.30 -4.89
C PRO A 134 -6.54 12.47 -3.78
N LEU A 135 -5.28 12.78 -3.46
CA LEU A 135 -4.51 12.06 -2.45
C LEU A 135 -4.94 12.45 -1.04
N LEU A 136 -5.24 13.73 -0.82
CA LEU A 136 -5.75 14.23 0.45
C LEU A 136 -7.19 13.73 0.70
N ASP A 137 -8.03 13.70 -0.33
CA ASP A 137 -9.43 13.31 -0.22
C ASP A 137 -9.63 11.85 0.19
N ALA A 138 -8.65 10.97 -0.08
CA ALA A 138 -8.65 9.60 0.42
C ALA A 138 -8.65 9.50 1.96
N PHE A 139 -8.27 10.58 2.65
CA PHE A 139 -8.23 10.66 4.12
C PHE A 139 -9.26 11.63 4.68
N LYS A 140 -10.30 11.95 3.91
CA LYS A 140 -11.43 12.76 4.33
C LYS A 140 -12.73 11.97 4.40
N GLN A 141 -13.62 12.42 5.28
CA GLN A 141 -15.02 12.03 5.27
C GLN A 141 -15.88 13.23 5.67
N ASP A 142 -16.95 13.50 4.92
CA ASP A 142 -17.85 14.64 5.17
C ASP A 142 -17.11 15.99 5.30
N ASP A 143 -16.12 16.22 4.42
CA ASP A 143 -15.21 17.38 4.41
C ASP A 143 -14.30 17.54 5.65
N ILE A 144 -14.26 16.54 6.54
CA ILE A 144 -13.37 16.49 7.71
C ILE A 144 -12.09 15.74 7.35
N THR A 145 -10.93 16.32 7.65
CA THR A 145 -9.62 15.73 7.38
C THR A 145 -9.16 14.88 8.57
N TYR A 146 -8.86 13.60 8.33
CA TYR A 146 -8.39 12.66 9.38
C TYR A 146 -6.92 12.29 9.24
N GLY A 147 -6.30 12.64 8.11
CA GLY A 147 -4.89 12.36 7.83
C GLY A 147 -4.33 13.30 6.80
N PHE A 148 -3.01 13.53 6.87
CA PHE A 148 -2.28 14.23 5.82
C PHE A 148 -1.38 13.24 5.09
N PRO A 149 -1.49 13.13 3.74
CA PRO A 149 -0.76 12.14 2.97
C PRO A 149 0.73 12.47 2.98
N LYS A 150 1.57 11.51 3.39
CA LYS A 150 3.03 11.68 3.49
C LYS A 150 3.74 11.60 2.15
N ASP A 151 3.19 10.79 1.25
CA ASP A 151 3.69 10.53 -0.08
C ASP A 151 2.64 9.81 -0.92
N TYR A 152 2.97 9.64 -2.20
CA TYR A 152 2.26 8.74 -3.08
C TYR A 152 3.21 7.99 -3.99
N SER A 153 2.66 7.03 -4.72
CA SER A 153 3.31 6.36 -5.83
C SER A 153 2.28 6.07 -6.90
N THR A 154 2.67 6.16 -8.16
CA THR A 154 1.83 5.82 -9.31
C THR A 154 2.42 4.62 -10.04
N LEU A 155 1.68 4.03 -10.98
CA LEU A 155 2.24 3.05 -11.91
C LEU A 155 2.67 3.72 -13.22
N ALA A 156 3.74 3.16 -13.81
CA ALA A 156 4.23 3.45 -15.14
C ALA A 156 4.64 2.15 -15.85
N LEU A 157 4.77 2.21 -17.17
CA LEU A 157 5.32 1.12 -17.96
C LEU A 157 6.84 1.14 -17.88
N PHE A 158 7.42 0.14 -17.21
CA PHE A 158 8.86 -0.13 -17.26
C PHE A 158 9.13 -1.04 -18.46
N TYR A 159 10.14 -0.71 -19.26
CA TYR A 159 10.49 -1.50 -20.45
C TYR A 159 12.00 -1.66 -20.60
N ASN A 160 12.42 -2.84 -21.08
CA ASN A 160 13.83 -3.17 -21.28
C ASN A 160 14.32 -2.59 -22.62
N LYS A 161 15.17 -1.55 -22.56
CA LYS A 161 15.62 -0.80 -23.75
C LYS A 161 16.34 -1.71 -24.75
N THR A 162 17.19 -2.62 -24.27
CA THR A 162 17.93 -3.58 -25.10
C THR A 162 17.00 -4.51 -25.86
N MET A 163 15.99 -5.09 -25.19
CA MET A 163 15.04 -5.99 -25.83
C MET A 163 14.19 -5.28 -26.90
N PHE A 164 13.84 -4.01 -26.68
CA PHE A 164 13.13 -3.19 -27.65
C PHE A 164 13.99 -2.87 -28.87
N GLU A 165 15.25 -2.46 -28.67
CA GLU A 165 16.20 -2.16 -29.75
C GLU A 165 16.47 -3.41 -30.62
N GLU A 166 16.71 -4.58 -29.98
CA GLU A 166 16.95 -5.84 -30.70
C GLU A 166 15.73 -6.31 -31.51
N ALA A 167 14.52 -6.04 -31.02
CA ALA A 167 13.28 -6.40 -31.71
C ALA A 167 12.86 -5.36 -32.76
N GLY A 168 13.41 -4.14 -32.72
CA GLY A 168 13.03 -3.04 -33.61
C GLY A 168 11.59 -2.58 -33.42
N VAL A 169 11.11 -2.59 -32.17
CA VAL A 169 9.76 -2.15 -31.78
C VAL A 169 9.81 -0.84 -31.01
N GLU A 170 8.77 -0.04 -31.15
CA GLU A 170 8.59 1.21 -30.41
C GLU A 170 7.90 0.96 -29.06
N VAL A 171 8.07 1.89 -28.11
CA VAL A 171 7.37 1.85 -26.82
C VAL A 171 5.86 2.02 -27.05
N PRO A 172 5.01 1.09 -26.58
CA PRO A 172 3.57 1.15 -26.83
C PRO A 172 2.91 2.30 -26.07
N THR A 173 1.92 2.93 -26.69
CA THR A 173 1.14 4.06 -26.11
C THR A 173 -0.33 3.70 -25.85
N THR A 174 -0.77 2.57 -26.39
CA THR A 174 -2.11 1.99 -26.19
C THR A 174 -2.00 0.56 -25.67
N TRP A 175 -3.02 0.08 -24.97
CA TRP A 175 -3.06 -1.29 -24.47
C TRP A 175 -2.99 -2.32 -25.61
N GLU A 176 -3.62 -2.03 -26.75
CA GLU A 176 -3.57 -2.87 -27.94
C GLU A 176 -2.14 -2.94 -28.52
N GLU A 177 -1.44 -1.82 -28.62
CA GLU A 177 -0.03 -1.80 -28.99
C GLU A 177 0.82 -2.58 -28.00
N MET A 178 0.56 -2.45 -26.70
CA MET A 178 1.29 -3.19 -25.66
C MET A 178 1.12 -4.71 -25.83
N MET A 179 -0.09 -5.19 -26.14
CA MET A 179 -0.33 -6.62 -26.42
C MET A 179 0.43 -7.10 -27.67
N GLU A 180 0.45 -6.31 -28.75
CA GLU A 180 1.18 -6.66 -29.98
C GLU A 180 2.71 -6.61 -29.82
N VAL A 181 3.21 -5.61 -29.09
CA VAL A 181 4.63 -5.54 -28.69
C VAL A 181 4.99 -6.73 -27.80
N SER A 182 4.11 -7.12 -26.87
CA SER A 182 4.31 -8.30 -26.03
C SER A 182 4.46 -9.58 -26.85
N LYS A 183 3.66 -9.76 -27.91
CA LYS A 183 3.81 -10.89 -28.85
C LYS A 183 5.18 -10.93 -29.51
N THR A 184 5.70 -9.77 -29.89
CA THR A 184 7.01 -9.65 -30.55
C THR A 184 8.17 -9.91 -29.59
N LEU A 185 8.04 -9.46 -28.34
CA LEU A 185 9.08 -9.57 -27.31
C LEU A 185 9.08 -10.92 -26.60
N THR A 186 7.99 -11.68 -26.67
CA THR A 186 7.91 -13.02 -26.08
C THR A 186 8.81 -14.00 -26.84
N LYS A 187 9.76 -14.61 -26.13
CA LYS A 187 10.77 -15.56 -26.64
C LYS A 187 11.02 -16.65 -25.59
N ASP A 188 11.83 -17.66 -25.93
CA ASP A 188 12.17 -18.73 -24.99
C ASP A 188 12.78 -18.16 -23.68
N GLY A 189 12.04 -18.27 -22.58
CA GLY A 189 12.46 -17.80 -21.26
C GLY A 189 12.25 -16.32 -20.95
N VAL A 190 11.55 -15.59 -21.84
CA VAL A 190 11.19 -14.16 -21.68
C VAL A 190 9.74 -13.94 -22.13
N TYR A 191 8.91 -13.41 -21.23
CA TYR A 191 7.56 -12.96 -21.57
C TYR A 191 7.58 -11.50 -22.05
N GLY A 192 6.66 -11.15 -22.95
CA GLY A 192 6.51 -9.77 -23.40
C GLY A 192 6.07 -8.84 -22.26
N PHE A 193 5.21 -9.32 -21.37
CA PHE A 193 4.65 -8.53 -20.28
C PHE A 193 4.59 -9.33 -18.96
N GLY A 194 5.08 -8.77 -17.87
CA GLY A 194 4.83 -9.28 -16.52
C GLY A 194 3.59 -8.62 -15.96
N VAL A 195 2.62 -9.44 -15.53
CA VAL A 195 1.32 -8.99 -15.02
C VAL A 195 1.16 -9.33 -13.55
N ALA A 196 0.59 -8.41 -12.78
CA ALA A 196 0.16 -8.64 -11.41
C ALA A 196 -1.37 -8.86 -11.40
N PRO A 197 -1.85 -10.11 -11.24
CA PRO A 197 -3.27 -10.45 -11.34
C PRO A 197 -4.00 -10.19 -10.01
N GLU A 198 -3.98 -8.94 -9.54
CA GLU A 198 -4.65 -8.51 -8.33
C GLU A 198 -5.43 -7.21 -8.55
N LEU A 199 -6.51 -7.01 -7.80
CA LEU A 199 -7.40 -5.87 -7.99
C LEU A 199 -6.66 -4.54 -7.83
N ALA A 200 -5.73 -4.44 -6.87
CA ALA A 200 -4.90 -3.26 -6.64
C ALA A 200 -4.10 -2.82 -7.88
N ARG A 201 -3.86 -3.73 -8.83
CA ARG A 201 -3.12 -3.50 -10.08
C ARG A 201 -4.02 -3.44 -11.31
N GLN A 202 -5.24 -3.97 -11.22
CA GLN A 202 -6.18 -4.09 -12.34
C GLN A 202 -7.42 -3.18 -12.21
N TYR A 203 -7.57 -2.42 -11.13
CA TYR A 203 -8.77 -1.62 -10.87
C TYR A 203 -9.09 -0.62 -12.00
N TYR A 204 -8.10 0.16 -12.46
CA TYR A 204 -8.31 1.10 -13.56
C TYR A 204 -8.64 0.39 -14.90
N VAL A 205 -8.10 -0.82 -15.11
CA VAL A 205 -8.45 -1.66 -16.28
C VAL A 205 -9.90 -2.12 -16.15
N ALA A 206 -10.30 -2.61 -14.98
CA ALA A 206 -11.64 -3.10 -14.70
C ALA A 206 -12.74 -2.05 -14.95
N GLU A 207 -12.44 -0.77 -14.72
CA GLU A 207 -13.39 0.33 -14.95
C GLU A 207 -13.27 1.01 -16.32
N SER A 208 -12.32 0.59 -17.16
CA SER A 208 -12.00 1.23 -18.44
C SER A 208 -13.12 1.21 -19.50
N LEU A 209 -14.13 0.34 -19.32
CA LEU A 209 -15.34 0.27 -20.15
C LEU A 209 -16.57 0.92 -19.49
N GLY A 210 -16.36 1.73 -18.44
CA GLY A 210 -17.42 2.42 -17.71
C GLY A 210 -18.20 1.53 -16.73
N GLY A 211 -17.73 0.30 -16.50
CA GLY A 211 -18.15 -0.50 -15.35
C GLY A 211 -17.57 0.05 -14.05
N LYS A 212 -18.15 -0.33 -12.91
CA LYS A 212 -17.62 0.00 -11.59
C LYS A 212 -17.30 -1.26 -10.83
N VAL A 213 -16.12 -1.33 -10.21
CA VAL A 213 -15.74 -2.46 -9.35
C VAL A 213 -16.51 -2.40 -8.02
N VAL A 214 -16.77 -1.19 -7.53
CA VAL A 214 -17.53 -0.93 -6.30
C VAL A 214 -18.70 0.00 -6.62
N GLU A 215 -19.90 -0.37 -6.19
CA GLU A 215 -21.11 0.45 -6.31
C GLU A 215 -21.89 0.42 -4.99
N ASP A 216 -22.25 1.59 -4.45
CA ASP A 216 -22.94 1.73 -3.16
C ASP A 216 -22.25 0.96 -1.99
N ASN A 217 -20.90 0.98 -1.96
CA ASN A 217 -20.07 0.26 -0.99
C ASN A 217 -20.29 -1.28 -1.03
N GLN A 218 -20.71 -1.82 -2.18
CA GLN A 218 -20.84 -3.25 -2.48
C GLN A 218 -19.91 -3.63 -3.64
N ALA A 219 -19.53 -4.92 -3.73
CA ALA A 219 -18.86 -5.44 -4.91
C ALA A 219 -19.78 -5.42 -6.13
N ASN A 220 -19.24 -5.04 -7.29
CA ASN A 220 -19.93 -5.00 -8.58
C ASN A 220 -19.03 -5.47 -9.75
N PHE A 221 -17.95 -6.20 -9.44
CA PHE A 221 -16.98 -6.66 -10.43
C PHE A 221 -17.45 -7.85 -11.29
N GLY A 222 -18.64 -8.41 -11.00
CA GLY A 222 -19.35 -9.38 -11.84
C GLY A 222 -20.22 -8.74 -12.93
N ALA A 223 -20.27 -7.41 -13.01
CA ALA A 223 -20.91 -6.67 -14.10
C ALA A 223 -20.24 -6.97 -15.45
N ASP A 224 -21.03 -7.04 -16.52
CA ASP A 224 -20.55 -7.42 -17.86
C ASP A 224 -19.44 -6.47 -18.35
N GLN A 225 -19.55 -5.16 -18.12
CA GLN A 225 -18.51 -4.20 -18.51
C GLN A 225 -17.17 -4.43 -17.78
N VAL A 226 -17.19 -4.85 -16.52
CA VAL A 226 -15.98 -5.13 -15.74
C VAL A 226 -15.32 -6.42 -16.25
N ILE A 227 -16.11 -7.46 -16.47
CA ILE A 227 -15.64 -8.73 -17.04
C ILE A 227 -15.04 -8.51 -18.43
N GLU A 228 -15.75 -7.78 -19.31
CA GLU A 228 -15.28 -7.46 -20.66
C GLU A 228 -13.97 -6.66 -20.65
N ALA A 229 -13.80 -5.74 -19.68
CA ALA A 229 -12.59 -4.94 -19.56
C ALA A 229 -11.38 -5.76 -19.08
N LEU A 230 -11.59 -6.76 -18.23
CA LEU A 230 -10.54 -7.63 -17.69
C LEU A 230 -10.22 -8.83 -18.61
N GLN A 231 -11.13 -9.20 -19.51
CA GLN A 231 -10.93 -10.35 -20.40
C GLN A 231 -9.63 -10.27 -21.24
N PRO A 232 -9.21 -9.12 -21.80
CA PRO A 232 -7.93 -9.00 -22.50
C PRO A 232 -6.72 -9.38 -21.64
N VAL A 233 -6.74 -9.07 -20.33
CA VAL A 233 -5.68 -9.45 -19.39
C VAL A 233 -5.58 -10.97 -19.26
N ILE A 234 -6.73 -11.63 -19.16
CA ILE A 234 -6.84 -13.11 -19.11
C ILE A 234 -6.40 -13.72 -20.44
N ASP A 235 -6.84 -13.19 -21.57
CA ASP A 235 -6.53 -13.72 -22.90
C ASP A 235 -5.04 -13.55 -23.24
N GLN A 236 -4.40 -12.47 -22.81
CA GLN A 236 -2.97 -12.27 -23.00
C GLN A 236 -2.13 -13.40 -22.38
N HIS A 237 -2.58 -13.91 -21.21
CA HIS A 237 -1.96 -15.03 -20.51
C HIS A 237 -2.42 -16.39 -21.07
N ASN A 238 -3.73 -16.58 -21.21
CA ASN A 238 -4.33 -17.88 -21.49
C ASN A 238 -4.34 -18.27 -22.97
N VAL A 239 -4.45 -17.29 -23.86
CA VAL A 239 -4.56 -17.49 -25.31
C VAL A 239 -3.26 -17.10 -26.02
N ASP A 240 -2.83 -15.85 -25.85
CA ASP A 240 -1.66 -15.33 -26.56
C ASP A 240 -0.34 -15.86 -25.99
N LYS A 241 -0.32 -16.26 -24.71
CA LYS A 241 0.88 -16.77 -24.00
C LYS A 241 2.03 -15.77 -24.00
N THR A 242 1.69 -14.48 -23.88
CA THR A 242 2.67 -13.37 -23.91
C THR A 242 2.83 -12.64 -22.60
N SER A 243 2.00 -12.97 -21.61
CA SER A 243 2.15 -12.51 -20.24
C SER A 243 2.32 -13.67 -19.25
N ALA A 244 2.89 -13.35 -18.09
CA ALA A 244 3.03 -14.25 -16.95
C ALA A 244 3.08 -13.45 -15.64
N GLN A 245 2.67 -14.07 -14.53
CA GLN A 245 2.88 -13.50 -13.20
C GLN A 245 4.28 -13.86 -12.65
N PRO A 246 4.81 -13.10 -11.68
CA PRO A 246 6.19 -13.30 -11.18
C PRO A 246 6.51 -14.73 -10.72
N SER A 247 5.57 -15.37 -10.02
CA SER A 247 5.79 -16.71 -9.45
C SER A 247 5.96 -17.80 -10.50
N GLU A 248 5.43 -17.62 -11.72
CA GLU A 248 5.56 -18.58 -12.82
C GLU A 248 6.98 -18.65 -13.38
N VAL A 249 7.77 -17.59 -13.19
CA VAL A 249 9.17 -17.50 -13.60
C VAL A 249 10.14 -17.59 -12.41
N GLY A 250 9.63 -17.87 -11.20
CA GLY A 250 10.41 -17.98 -9.98
C GLY A 250 10.88 -16.63 -9.42
N ALA A 251 10.26 -15.53 -9.81
CA ALA A 251 10.51 -14.20 -9.28
C ALA A 251 9.61 -13.88 -8.08
N SER A 252 10.07 -12.99 -7.22
CA SER A 252 9.37 -12.56 -6.00
C SER A 252 8.39 -11.40 -6.23
N SER A 253 8.60 -10.59 -7.27
CA SER A 253 7.77 -9.43 -7.62
C SER A 253 7.84 -9.12 -9.12
N GLY A 254 7.01 -8.19 -9.61
CA GLY A 254 7.08 -7.68 -10.99
C GLY A 254 8.43 -7.03 -11.28
N GLY A 255 8.90 -6.18 -10.36
CA GLY A 255 10.25 -5.60 -10.40
C GLY A 255 11.38 -6.63 -10.50
N ASP A 256 11.33 -7.70 -9.69
CA ASP A 256 12.32 -8.79 -9.72
C ASP A 256 12.25 -9.59 -11.03
N MET A 257 11.03 -9.88 -11.51
CA MET A 257 10.80 -10.53 -12.82
C MET A 257 11.41 -9.71 -13.97
N PHE A 258 11.23 -8.40 -13.94
CA PHE A 258 11.78 -7.47 -14.92
C PHE A 258 13.31 -7.37 -14.81
N GLY A 259 13.85 -7.23 -13.59
CA GLY A 259 15.28 -7.15 -13.32
C GLY A 259 16.05 -8.40 -13.73
N GLN A 260 15.47 -9.58 -13.51
CA GLN A 260 15.98 -10.86 -14.00
C GLN A 260 15.82 -11.06 -15.52
N GLN A 261 15.26 -10.08 -16.22
CA GLN A 261 15.00 -10.10 -17.66
C GLN A 261 14.08 -11.26 -18.08
N ARG A 262 13.13 -11.64 -17.21
CA ARG A 262 12.08 -12.64 -17.49
C ARG A 262 10.82 -12.04 -18.08
N ALA A 263 10.65 -10.72 -17.95
CA ALA A 263 9.66 -9.94 -18.68
C ALA A 263 10.34 -8.76 -19.38
N ALA A 264 9.90 -8.45 -20.60
CA ALA A 264 10.39 -7.30 -21.36
C ALA A 264 9.72 -5.98 -20.93
N MET A 265 8.51 -6.06 -20.38
CA MET A 265 7.74 -4.95 -19.84
C MET A 265 7.04 -5.34 -18.54
N VAL A 266 6.89 -4.39 -17.61
CA VAL A 266 6.02 -4.53 -16.42
C VAL A 266 5.37 -3.19 -16.10
N LEU A 267 4.18 -3.21 -15.48
CA LEU A 267 3.63 -2.03 -14.81
C LEU A 267 4.07 -2.02 -13.35
N GLU A 268 4.92 -1.09 -13.00
CA GLU A 268 5.42 -0.92 -11.64
C GLU A 268 5.45 0.56 -11.23
N GLY A 269 5.66 0.81 -9.94
CA GLY A 269 5.76 2.17 -9.43
C GLY A 269 7.18 2.70 -9.27
N ASN A 270 7.29 3.94 -8.83
CA ASN A 270 8.54 4.66 -8.61
C ASN A 270 9.51 3.93 -7.67
N TRP A 271 9.01 3.12 -6.72
CA TRP A 271 9.83 2.27 -5.85
C TRP A 271 10.72 1.30 -6.63
N ASN A 272 10.34 0.94 -7.86
CA ASN A 272 11.06 -0.02 -8.68
C ASN A 272 12.36 0.58 -9.26
N ILE A 273 12.44 1.89 -9.46
CA ILE A 273 13.64 2.57 -10.00
C ILE A 273 14.87 2.31 -9.11
N PRO A 274 14.87 2.72 -7.84
CA PRO A 274 16.03 2.50 -6.98
C PRO A 274 16.27 1.01 -6.67
N TYR A 275 15.20 0.19 -6.60
CA TYR A 275 15.35 -1.26 -6.47
C TYR A 275 16.16 -1.87 -7.64
N LEU A 276 15.86 -1.47 -8.88
CA LEU A 276 16.60 -1.90 -10.07
C LEU A 276 18.03 -1.35 -10.08
N GLU A 277 18.23 -0.09 -9.70
CA GLU A 277 19.56 0.52 -9.60
C GLU A 277 20.47 -0.23 -8.60
N GLU A 278 19.92 -0.65 -7.46
CA GLU A 278 20.66 -1.38 -6.42
C GLU A 278 20.89 -2.86 -6.80
N THR A 279 19.85 -3.54 -7.27
CA THR A 279 19.84 -5.00 -7.42
C THR A 279 20.30 -5.46 -8.80
N PHE A 280 20.03 -4.66 -9.84
CA PHE A 280 20.30 -4.97 -11.25
C PHE A 280 21.00 -3.80 -11.96
N PRO A 281 22.17 -3.34 -11.48
CA PRO A 281 22.82 -2.11 -11.93
C PRO A 281 23.24 -2.10 -13.42
N ASP A 282 23.30 -3.28 -14.05
CA ASP A 282 23.64 -3.43 -15.47
C ASP A 282 22.40 -3.45 -16.40
N LEU A 283 21.18 -3.32 -15.84
CA LEU A 283 19.95 -3.33 -16.62
C LEU A 283 19.72 -1.96 -17.29
N GLU A 284 19.66 -1.97 -18.62
CA GLU A 284 19.26 -0.80 -19.40
C GLU A 284 17.72 -0.77 -19.56
N TYR A 285 17.05 0.17 -18.89
CA TYR A 285 15.60 0.31 -18.93
C TYR A 285 15.14 1.76 -19.11
N GLY A 286 13.86 1.92 -19.44
CA GLY A 286 13.17 3.20 -19.42
C GLY A 286 11.80 3.06 -18.79
N THR A 287 11.14 4.20 -18.58
CA THR A 287 9.75 4.27 -18.19
C THR A 287 8.93 5.06 -19.22
N ALA A 288 7.64 4.77 -19.28
CA ALA A 288 6.66 5.51 -20.05
C ALA A 288 5.33 5.56 -19.28
N GLU A 289 4.46 6.51 -19.62
CA GLU A 289 3.10 6.51 -19.06
C GLU A 289 2.42 5.15 -19.33
N VAL A 290 1.52 4.74 -18.43
CA VAL A 290 0.71 3.54 -18.63
C VAL A 290 -0.03 3.67 -19.97
N PRO A 291 0.00 2.64 -20.84
CA PRO A 291 -0.68 2.69 -22.13
C PRO A 291 -2.16 2.99 -21.97
N THR A 292 -2.68 3.88 -22.82
CA THR A 292 -4.10 4.25 -22.81
C THR A 292 -4.99 3.07 -23.13
N ILE A 293 -6.20 3.05 -22.55
CA ILE A 293 -7.24 2.08 -22.87
C ILE A 293 -8.39 2.86 -23.51
N ASN A 294 -8.77 2.49 -24.73
CA ASN A 294 -9.78 3.22 -25.52
C ASN A 294 -9.48 4.72 -25.72
N GLY A 295 -8.20 5.10 -25.70
CA GLY A 295 -7.74 6.49 -25.83
C GLY A 295 -7.83 7.31 -24.54
N GLU A 296 -8.27 6.71 -23.43
CA GLU A 296 -8.30 7.34 -22.11
C GLU A 296 -7.04 6.97 -21.32
N LYS A 297 -6.49 7.95 -20.59
CA LYS A 297 -5.39 7.71 -19.65
C LYS A 297 -5.93 7.07 -18.37
N GLY A 298 -5.17 6.14 -17.80
CA GLY A 298 -5.49 5.51 -16.52
C GLY A 298 -4.24 4.92 -15.89
N THR A 299 -4.13 5.03 -14.58
CA THR A 299 -3.11 4.37 -13.76
C THR A 299 -3.64 4.25 -12.33
N MET A 300 -2.87 3.62 -11.45
CA MET A 300 -3.17 3.58 -10.02
C MET A 300 -2.32 4.60 -9.27
N ALA A 301 -2.86 5.17 -8.20
CA ALA A 301 -2.14 5.92 -7.20
C ALA A 301 -2.31 5.26 -5.83
N TYR A 302 -1.20 5.07 -5.14
CA TYR A 302 -1.14 4.54 -3.77
C TYR A 302 -0.62 5.65 -2.87
N THR A 303 -1.30 5.90 -1.75
CA THR A 303 -0.90 6.96 -0.83
C THR A 303 -1.15 6.53 0.61
N VAL A 304 -0.32 7.08 1.49
CA VAL A 304 -0.31 6.78 2.91
C VAL A 304 -0.36 8.10 3.65
N ALA A 305 -1.13 8.19 4.71
CA ALA A 305 -1.16 9.36 5.58
C ALA A 305 -0.49 9.10 6.92
N TYR A 306 -0.01 10.19 7.53
CA TYR A 306 0.09 10.23 8.99
C TYR A 306 -1.27 10.59 9.56
N VAL A 307 -1.77 9.77 10.47
CA VAL A 307 -3.03 9.98 11.20
C VAL A 307 -2.78 10.00 12.71
N MET A 308 -3.68 10.67 13.43
CA MET A 308 -3.61 10.74 14.89
C MET A 308 -4.67 9.85 15.52
N ASN A 309 -4.27 9.06 16.51
CA ASN A 309 -5.18 8.24 17.29
C ASN A 309 -6.14 9.13 18.11
N ALA A 310 -7.45 8.93 17.96
CA ALA A 310 -8.49 9.64 18.70
C ALA A 310 -8.32 9.51 20.23
N ALA A 311 -7.75 8.42 20.72
CA ALA A 311 -7.50 8.18 22.14
C ALA A 311 -6.15 8.72 22.66
N SER A 312 -5.29 9.32 21.82
CA SER A 312 -4.02 9.88 22.30
C SER A 312 -4.24 11.05 23.25
N GLU A 313 -3.55 11.05 24.39
CA GLU A 313 -3.53 12.18 25.33
C GLU A 313 -2.48 13.26 24.95
N LYS A 314 -1.70 13.03 23.87
CA LYS A 314 -0.58 13.90 23.44
C LYS A 314 -0.92 14.61 22.14
N LYS A 315 -2.13 15.15 22.03
CA LYS A 315 -2.70 15.69 20.78
C LYS A 315 -1.84 16.80 20.16
N GLU A 316 -1.42 17.78 20.95
CA GLU A 316 -0.65 18.92 20.46
C GLU A 316 0.74 18.50 19.97
N ALA A 317 1.41 17.59 20.69
CA ALA A 317 2.72 17.08 20.29
C ALA A 317 2.60 16.18 19.04
N SER A 318 1.53 15.38 18.96
CA SER A 318 1.21 14.55 17.79
C SER A 318 0.92 15.41 16.56
N TRP A 319 0.17 16.50 16.72
CA TRP A 319 -0.08 17.44 15.64
C TRP A 319 1.21 18.07 15.12
N LYS A 320 2.07 18.60 16.01
CA LYS A 320 3.37 19.17 15.60
C LYS A 320 4.21 18.17 14.79
N LEU A 321 4.16 16.89 15.16
CA LEU A 321 4.84 15.84 14.42
C LEU A 321 4.23 15.66 13.01
N ILE A 322 2.90 15.53 12.90
CA ILE A 322 2.20 15.40 11.62
C ILE A 322 2.45 16.63 10.72
N GLU A 323 2.32 17.84 11.28
CA GLU A 323 2.55 19.12 10.61
C GLU A 323 3.97 19.20 10.04
N TYR A 324 4.99 18.77 10.79
CA TYR A 324 6.36 18.77 10.32
C TYR A 324 6.61 17.72 9.23
N LEU A 325 6.21 16.47 9.48
CA LEU A 325 6.45 15.34 8.58
C LEU A 325 5.76 15.53 7.22
N THR A 326 4.56 16.11 7.23
CA THR A 326 3.80 16.42 6.02
C THR A 326 3.96 17.87 5.57
N GLY A 327 4.78 18.66 6.27
CA GLY A 327 5.19 20.00 5.87
C GLY A 327 6.21 19.94 4.75
N LYS A 328 6.47 21.11 4.14
CA LYS A 328 7.40 21.22 3.00
C LYS A 328 8.77 20.60 3.29
N GLU A 329 9.38 20.97 4.42
CA GLU A 329 10.74 20.54 4.76
C GLU A 329 10.83 19.05 5.10
N GLY A 330 9.90 18.52 5.92
CA GLY A 330 9.89 17.10 6.25
C GLY A 330 9.67 16.23 5.00
N MET A 331 8.77 16.67 4.13
CA MET A 331 8.48 15.98 2.87
C MET A 331 9.62 16.07 1.86
N GLU A 332 10.31 17.21 1.76
CA GLU A 332 11.52 17.36 0.93
C GLU A 332 12.60 16.34 1.33
N THR A 333 12.86 16.19 2.64
CA THR A 333 13.83 15.20 3.14
C THR A 333 13.36 13.77 2.87
N TRP A 334 12.14 13.44 3.29
CA TRP A 334 11.56 12.09 3.19
C TRP A 334 11.49 11.59 1.74
N THR A 335 11.16 12.46 0.79
CA THR A 335 10.99 12.09 -0.62
C THR A 335 12.22 12.34 -1.49
N SER A 336 13.33 12.84 -0.91
CA SER A 336 14.52 13.32 -1.64
C SER A 336 15.17 12.31 -2.60
N LYS A 337 14.95 11.01 -2.42
CA LYS A 337 15.49 9.93 -3.26
C LYS A 337 14.50 9.42 -4.31
N GLY A 338 13.26 9.87 -4.27
CA GLY A 338 12.21 9.47 -5.20
C GLY A 338 11.78 8.01 -5.06
N TYR A 339 12.03 7.38 -3.91
CA TYR A 339 11.41 6.09 -3.55
C TYR A 339 9.89 6.23 -3.42
N ALA A 340 9.45 7.36 -2.86
CA ALA A 340 8.08 7.82 -2.84
C ALA A 340 8.02 9.26 -3.40
N LEU A 341 6.88 9.65 -3.96
CA LEU A 341 6.68 10.97 -4.56
C LEU A 341 5.98 11.92 -3.57
N PRO A 342 6.34 13.21 -3.55
CA PRO A 342 5.80 14.18 -2.61
C PRO A 342 4.36 14.55 -2.94
N THR A 343 3.47 14.50 -1.94
CA THR A 343 2.04 14.86 -2.09
C THR A 343 1.79 16.37 -2.14
N ARG A 344 2.78 17.19 -1.78
CA ARG A 344 2.74 18.65 -1.95
C ARG A 344 3.20 19.04 -3.35
N LYS A 345 2.37 19.80 -4.06
CA LYS A 345 2.65 20.41 -5.37
C LYS A 345 3.96 21.20 -5.33
N SER A 346 4.15 22.05 -4.33
CA SER A 346 5.36 22.87 -4.21
C SER A 346 6.65 22.06 -4.00
N VAL A 347 6.57 20.90 -3.34
CA VAL A 347 7.70 19.98 -3.16
C VAL A 347 7.95 19.20 -4.44
N ALA A 348 6.89 18.69 -5.08
CA ALA A 348 6.95 18.01 -6.37
C ALA A 348 7.62 18.89 -7.43
N GLU A 349 7.21 20.15 -7.57
CA GLU A 349 7.81 21.12 -8.50
C GLU A 349 9.31 21.34 -8.24
N SER A 350 9.73 21.39 -6.98
CA SER A 350 11.13 21.64 -6.62
C SER A 350 12.04 20.41 -6.70
N SER A 351 11.45 19.21 -6.70
CA SER A 351 12.18 17.93 -6.70
C SER A 351 12.88 17.64 -8.04
N GLY A 352 12.35 18.19 -9.15
CA GLY A 352 12.80 17.87 -10.51
C GLY A 352 12.40 16.48 -10.99
N PHE A 353 11.54 15.74 -10.26
CA PHE A 353 11.09 14.41 -10.66
C PHE A 353 10.21 14.41 -11.91
N ALA A 354 9.55 15.52 -12.21
CA ALA A 354 8.76 15.66 -13.44
C ALA A 354 9.63 15.67 -14.70
N GLU A 355 10.86 16.20 -14.61
CA GLU A 355 11.83 16.29 -15.70
C GLU A 355 12.81 15.11 -15.76
N ASP A 356 12.83 14.26 -14.74
CA ASP A 356 13.66 13.06 -14.67
C ASP A 356 13.19 12.01 -15.69
N GLU A 357 14.13 11.43 -16.45
CA GLU A 357 13.80 10.50 -17.55
C GLU A 357 13.04 9.26 -17.06
N LEU A 358 13.31 8.81 -15.84
CA LEU A 358 12.66 7.62 -15.26
C LEU A 358 11.42 7.95 -14.43
N ARG A 359 11.34 9.13 -13.81
CA ARG A 359 10.21 9.51 -12.94
C ARG A 359 9.14 10.38 -13.60
N GLY A 360 9.44 11.05 -14.71
CA GLY A 360 8.51 12.00 -15.33
C GLY A 360 7.15 11.37 -15.69
N SER A 361 7.14 10.12 -16.16
CA SER A 361 5.90 9.37 -16.46
C SER A 361 5.08 9.02 -15.21
N LEU A 362 5.75 8.73 -14.09
CA LEU A 362 5.13 8.45 -12.80
C LEU A 362 4.51 9.73 -12.23
N VAL A 363 5.23 10.85 -12.27
CA VAL A 363 4.71 12.15 -11.82
C VAL A 363 3.50 12.58 -12.67
N ALA A 364 3.59 12.46 -14.00
CA ALA A 364 2.47 12.76 -14.90
C ALA A 364 1.23 11.89 -14.58
N GLY A 365 1.45 10.64 -14.15
CA GLY A 365 0.42 9.71 -13.71
C GLY A 365 -0.53 10.26 -12.64
N ALA A 366 -0.03 11.13 -11.75
CA ALA A 366 -0.80 11.60 -10.59
C ALA A 366 -2.07 12.36 -10.99
N GLU A 367 -2.06 13.08 -12.13
CA GLU A 367 -3.19 13.90 -12.57
C GLU A 367 -4.44 13.09 -12.96
N TYR A 368 -4.26 11.82 -13.34
CA TYR A 368 -5.33 10.96 -13.86
C TYR A 368 -5.39 9.59 -13.16
N ALA A 369 -4.63 9.40 -12.09
CA ALA A 369 -4.58 8.15 -11.37
C ALA A 369 -5.87 7.89 -10.59
N THR A 370 -6.30 6.62 -10.58
CA THR A 370 -7.28 6.13 -9.62
C THR A 370 -6.59 5.89 -8.28
N VAL A 371 -6.95 6.68 -7.28
CA VAL A 371 -6.46 6.46 -5.90
C VAL A 371 -7.00 5.13 -5.38
N TRP A 372 -6.14 4.33 -4.76
CA TRP A 372 -6.49 3.03 -4.19
C TRP A 372 -7.32 3.16 -2.90
N ALA A 373 -8.52 3.71 -3.03
CA ALA A 373 -9.51 3.91 -1.98
C ALA A 373 -10.92 3.94 -2.59
N ASN A 374 -11.86 3.18 -2.03
CA ASN A 374 -13.27 3.21 -2.47
C ASN A 374 -14.21 2.59 -1.42
N GLY A 375 -14.64 3.40 -0.45
CA GLY A 375 -15.55 2.97 0.60
C GLY A 375 -14.90 2.03 1.63
N SER A 376 -15.61 1.78 2.73
CA SER A 376 -15.10 0.98 3.85
C SER A 376 -15.01 -0.51 3.56
N ASN A 377 -15.72 -1.02 2.56
CA ASN A 377 -15.73 -2.44 2.22
C ASN A 377 -14.68 -2.84 1.18
N LEU A 378 -13.88 -1.91 0.66
CA LEU A 378 -12.85 -2.22 -0.34
C LEU A 378 -11.90 -3.37 0.08
N PRO A 379 -11.50 -3.53 1.37
CA PRO A 379 -10.73 -4.69 1.81
C PRO A 379 -11.43 -6.03 1.59
N ILE A 380 -12.72 -6.15 1.94
CA ILE A 380 -13.52 -7.37 1.73
C ILE A 380 -13.67 -7.66 0.24
N ILE A 381 -13.98 -6.62 -0.55
CA ILE A 381 -14.15 -6.70 -2.00
C ILE A 381 -12.85 -7.17 -2.66
N THR A 382 -11.71 -6.60 -2.28
CA THR A 382 -10.38 -6.94 -2.81
C THR A 382 -10.00 -8.38 -2.49
N ASN A 383 -10.20 -8.82 -1.25
CA ASN A 383 -9.90 -10.20 -0.86
C ASN A 383 -10.70 -11.20 -1.69
N ASN A 384 -12.02 -10.99 -1.84
CA ASN A 384 -12.89 -11.86 -2.62
C ASN A 384 -12.53 -11.84 -4.11
N PHE A 385 -12.25 -10.67 -4.70
CA PHE A 385 -11.78 -10.56 -6.07
C PHE A 385 -10.48 -11.36 -6.27
N ASN A 386 -9.45 -11.10 -5.46
CA ASN A 386 -8.13 -11.70 -5.64
C ASN A 386 -8.17 -13.23 -5.51
N ASN A 387 -8.96 -13.75 -4.56
CA ASN A 387 -9.08 -15.19 -4.33
C ASN A 387 -9.64 -15.95 -5.54
N GLN A 388 -10.50 -15.33 -6.35
CA GLN A 388 -11.11 -15.99 -7.52
C GLN A 388 -10.46 -15.56 -8.84
N PHE A 389 -10.06 -14.30 -8.99
CA PHE A 389 -9.45 -13.79 -10.23
C PHE A 389 -8.19 -14.56 -10.62
N ILE A 390 -7.37 -14.94 -9.63
CA ILE A 390 -6.16 -15.74 -9.87
C ILE A 390 -6.47 -17.09 -10.53
N SER A 391 -7.59 -17.73 -10.19
CA SER A 391 -7.98 -19.02 -10.78
C SER A 391 -8.38 -18.88 -12.26
N ALA A 392 -9.05 -17.77 -12.61
CA ALA A 392 -9.33 -17.45 -14.01
C ALA A 392 -8.05 -17.10 -14.77
N PHE A 393 -7.16 -16.33 -14.14
CA PHE A 393 -5.85 -15.98 -14.71
C PHE A 393 -5.03 -17.23 -15.05
N LEU A 394 -4.95 -18.20 -14.13
CA LEU A 394 -4.25 -19.48 -14.34
C LEU A 394 -4.97 -20.44 -15.30
N GLY A 395 -6.20 -20.12 -15.72
CA GLY A 395 -6.97 -20.91 -16.69
C GLY A 395 -7.76 -22.08 -16.10
N ASP A 396 -7.96 -22.10 -14.77
CA ASP A 396 -8.69 -23.16 -14.08
C ASP A 396 -10.21 -23.05 -14.28
N ARG A 397 -10.72 -21.84 -14.52
CA ARG A 397 -12.15 -21.56 -14.78
C ARG A 397 -12.35 -20.30 -15.64
N PRO A 398 -13.52 -20.11 -16.27
CA PRO A 398 -13.86 -18.87 -16.98
C PRO A 398 -13.88 -17.63 -16.07
N LEU A 399 -13.51 -16.47 -16.62
CA LEU A 399 -13.45 -15.20 -15.88
C LEU A 399 -14.84 -14.77 -15.35
N ASP A 400 -15.86 -14.88 -16.18
CA ASP A 400 -17.23 -14.48 -15.83
C ASP A 400 -17.79 -15.31 -14.68
N GLU A 401 -17.55 -16.62 -14.70
CA GLU A 401 -17.91 -17.54 -13.63
C GLU A 401 -17.12 -17.22 -12.35
N ALA A 402 -15.82 -16.90 -12.44
CA ALA A 402 -15.00 -16.55 -11.27
C ALA A 402 -15.45 -15.24 -10.60
N LEU A 403 -15.65 -14.18 -11.38
CA LEU A 403 -15.99 -12.86 -10.84
C LEU A 403 -17.43 -12.81 -10.31
N LYS A 404 -18.39 -13.50 -10.95
CA LYS A 404 -19.76 -13.57 -10.42
C LYS A 404 -19.82 -14.31 -9.08
N GLU A 405 -19.09 -15.41 -8.93
CA GLU A 405 -19.01 -16.11 -7.65
C GLU A 405 -18.32 -15.24 -6.57
N ALA A 406 -17.23 -14.56 -6.91
CA ALA A 406 -16.54 -13.66 -6.00
C ALA A 406 -17.44 -12.50 -5.53
N GLU A 407 -18.29 -11.98 -6.41
CA GLU A 407 -19.19 -10.87 -6.10
C GLU A 407 -20.27 -11.31 -5.12
N GLU A 408 -20.88 -12.47 -5.38
CA GLU A 408 -21.87 -13.07 -4.48
C GLU A 408 -21.28 -13.32 -3.08
N GLN A 409 -20.04 -13.80 -3.00
CA GLN A 409 -19.33 -14.01 -1.73
C GLN A 409 -19.05 -12.68 -1.02
N ALA A 410 -18.46 -11.71 -1.71
CA ALA A 410 -18.15 -10.39 -1.15
C ALA A 410 -19.41 -9.72 -0.58
N ASN A 411 -20.49 -9.67 -1.36
CA ASN A 411 -21.73 -9.02 -0.93
C ASN A 411 -22.46 -9.78 0.18
N SER A 412 -22.30 -11.11 0.25
CA SER A 412 -22.78 -11.89 1.39
C SER A 412 -21.99 -11.60 2.67
N GLU A 413 -20.67 -11.41 2.58
CA GLU A 413 -19.82 -11.06 3.73
C GLU A 413 -20.16 -9.65 4.22
N ILE A 414 -20.22 -8.67 3.30
CA ILE A 414 -20.59 -7.29 3.62
C ILE A 414 -21.97 -7.21 4.27
N GLY A 415 -22.96 -7.94 3.76
CA GLY A 415 -24.32 -7.94 4.33
C GLY A 415 -24.46 -8.66 5.67
N SER A 416 -23.40 -9.30 6.16
CA SER A 416 -23.39 -10.05 7.43
C SER A 416 -22.76 -9.30 8.61
N GLU A 417 -22.05 -8.20 8.33
CA GLU A 417 -21.52 -7.23 9.30
C GLU A 417 -22.57 -6.19 9.69
#